data_AF-T1C243-F1
#
_entry.id   AF-T1C243-F1
#
_cell.length_a   1.000
_cell.length_b   1.000
_cell.length_c   1.000
_cell.angle_alpha   90.00
_cell.angle_beta   90.00
_cell.angle_gamma   90.00
#
_symmetry.space_group_name_H-M   'P 1'
#
loop_
_entity.id
_entity.type
_entity.pdbx_description
1 polymer ?
#
loop_
_entity_poly.entity_id
_entity_poly.type
_entity_poly.pdbx_seq_one_letter_code
_entity_poly.pdbx_strand_id
1 'polypeptide(L)'
;MFHRLPNRIRAHAMICFLALVLYRVLRMRLKAKNSPYSPNRMLEVVRRIQHHQVTLHRKQSAKGLTTLTPEQKDLFDTVNLPKP
;
A
#
# COMPACT_ATOMS: atom_id res chain seq x y z
N MET A 1 4.97 -21.42 -32.48
CA MET A 1 4.42 -20.16 -31.95
C MET A 1 3.89 -20.39 -30.52
N PHE A 2 4.76 -20.35 -29.50
CA PHE A 2 4.40 -20.63 -28.09
C PHE A 2 4.15 -19.35 -27.27
N HIS A 3 3.31 -18.43 -27.76
CA HIS A 3 3.15 -17.11 -27.13
C HIS A 3 2.27 -17.12 -25.87
N ARG A 4 1.52 -18.20 -25.62
CA ARG A 4 0.58 -18.29 -24.49
C ARG A 4 0.80 -19.60 -23.73
N LEU A 5 1.84 -19.67 -22.93
CA LEU A 5 2.02 -20.79 -22.00
C LEU A 5 0.85 -20.79 -21.01
N PRO A 6 0.08 -21.90 -20.88
CA PRO A 6 -1.06 -21.99 -19.96
C PRO A 6 -0.71 -21.58 -18.51
N ASN A 7 0.53 -21.84 -18.10
CA ASN A 7 1.04 -21.45 -16.78
C ASN A 7 1.09 -19.94 -16.58
N ARG A 8 1.45 -19.16 -17.61
CA ARG A 8 1.51 -17.68 -17.52
C ARG A 8 0.12 -17.08 -17.42
N ILE A 9 -0.86 -17.64 -18.13
CA ILE A 9 -2.26 -17.21 -18.04
C ILE A 9 -2.79 -17.47 -16.63
N ARG A 10 -2.56 -18.66 -16.07
CA ARG A 10 -2.97 -18.99 -14.70
C ARG A 10 -2.32 -18.07 -13.66
N ALA A 11 -1.01 -17.82 -13.78
CA ALA A 11 -0.31 -16.91 -12.88
C ALA A 11 -0.86 -15.47 -12.96
N HIS A 12 -1.07 -14.94 -14.16
CA HIS A 12 -1.64 -13.61 -14.35
C HIS A 12 -3.05 -13.51 -13.78
N ALA A 13 -3.92 -14.48 -14.07
CA ALA A 13 -5.28 -14.52 -13.53
C ALA A 13 -5.28 -14.52 -11.99
N MET A 14 -4.37 -15.28 -11.36
CA MET A 14 -4.24 -15.32 -9.91
C MET A 14 -3.75 -13.98 -9.33
N ILE A 15 -2.74 -13.36 -9.95
CA ILE A 15 -2.24 -12.05 -9.51
C ILE A 15 -3.33 -10.98 -9.66
N CYS A 16 -4.04 -10.95 -10.79
CA CYS A 16 -5.16 -10.04 -11.00
C CYS A 16 -6.29 -10.26 -10.00
N PHE A 17 -6.62 -11.52 -9.70
CA PHE A 17 -7.63 -11.85 -8.70
C PHE A 17 -7.24 -11.35 -7.31
N LEU A 18 -6.00 -11.59 -6.87
CA LEU A 18 -5.49 -11.09 -5.60
C LEU A 18 -5.54 -9.55 -5.54
N ALA A 19 -5.09 -8.88 -6.60
CA ALA A 19 -5.16 -7.42 -6.69
C ALA A 19 -6.60 -6.90 -6.59
N LEU A 20 -7.56 -7.56 -7.25
CA LEU A 20 -8.98 -7.22 -7.17
C LEU A 20 -9.57 -7.43 -5.77
N VAL A 21 -9.21 -8.52 -5.09
CA VAL A 21 -9.64 -8.80 -3.72
C VAL A 21 -9.10 -7.72 -2.77
N LEU A 22 -7.81 -7.41 -2.85
CA LEU A 22 -7.18 -6.36 -2.04
C LEU A 22 -7.86 -5.00 -2.28
N TYR A 23 -8.08 -4.63 -3.55
CA TYR A 23 -8.78 -3.39 -3.90
C TYR A 23 -10.20 -3.35 -3.33
N ARG A 24 -10.96 -4.45 -3.41
CA ARG A 24 -12.33 -4.52 -2.88
C ARG A 24 -12.36 -4.40 -1.36
N VAL A 25 -11.50 -5.12 -0.65
CA VAL A 25 -11.41 -5.03 0.81
C VAL A 25 -11.06 -3.61 1.23
N LEU A 26 -10.09 -2.98 0.56
CA LEU A 26 -9.71 -1.61 0.84
C LEU A 26 -10.88 -0.64 0.61
N ARG A 27 -11.58 -0.77 -0.52
CA ARG A 27 -12.78 0.02 -0.82
C ARG A 27 -13.90 -0.18 0.22
N MET A 28 -14.11 -1.41 0.67
CA MET A 28 -15.11 -1.72 1.69
C MET A 28 -14.77 -1.03 3.01
N ARG A 29 -13.51 -1.08 3.45
CA ARG A 29 -13.07 -0.42 4.69
C ARG A 29 -13.22 1.10 4.62
N LEU A 30 -12.81 1.71 3.50
CA LEU A 30 -12.99 3.15 3.26
C LEU A 30 -14.46 3.56 3.33
N LYS A 31 -15.35 2.80 2.67
CA LYS A 31 -16.80 3.05 2.70
C LYS A 31 -17.42 2.89 4.08
N ALA A 32 -17.01 1.86 4.84
CA ALA A 32 -17.54 1.61 6.17
C ALA A 32 -17.26 2.77 7.15
N LYS A 33 -16.27 3.60 6.85
CA LYS A 33 -15.90 4.79 7.62
C LYS A 33 -16.33 6.11 6.95
N ASN A 34 -17.18 6.05 5.92
CA ASN A 34 -17.60 7.21 5.13
C ASN A 34 -16.43 8.06 4.60
N SER A 35 -15.31 7.40 4.29
CA SER A 35 -14.13 8.09 3.78
C SER A 35 -14.41 8.67 2.37
N PRO A 36 -14.02 9.92 2.10
CA PRO A 36 -14.16 10.52 0.77
C PRO A 36 -13.13 9.97 -0.24
N TYR A 37 -12.15 9.19 0.21
CA TYR A 37 -11.06 8.70 -0.62
C TYR A 37 -11.43 7.44 -1.42
N SER A 38 -10.95 7.38 -2.66
CA SER A 38 -10.88 6.13 -3.41
C SER A 38 -9.64 5.32 -2.98
N PRO A 39 -9.62 3.98 -3.18
CA PRO A 39 -8.44 3.17 -2.91
C PRO A 39 -7.18 3.69 -3.61
N ASN A 40 -7.29 4.15 -4.86
CA ASN A 40 -6.16 4.73 -5.59
C ASN A 40 -5.66 6.01 -4.94
N ARG A 41 -6.58 6.91 -4.56
CA ARG A 41 -6.21 8.18 -3.93
C ARG A 41 -5.54 7.98 -2.58
N MET A 42 -6.05 7.04 -1.77
CA MET A 42 -5.39 6.67 -0.52
C MET A 42 -3.96 6.16 -0.76
N LEU A 43 -3.77 5.27 -1.75
CA LEU A 43 -2.43 4.77 -2.09
C LEU A 43 -1.49 5.88 -2.54
N GLU A 44 -1.97 6.88 -3.28
CA GLU A 44 -1.18 8.06 -3.64
C GLU A 44 -0.71 8.86 -2.42
N VAL A 45 -1.58 9.04 -1.41
CA VAL A 45 -1.24 9.76 -0.18
C VAL A 45 -0.21 8.99 0.65
N VAL A 46 -0.40 7.67 0.81
CA VAL A 46 0.49 6.80 1.59
C VAL A 46 1.84 6.59 0.90
N ARG A 47 1.90 6.56 -0.44
CA ARG A 47 3.16 6.46 -1.20
C ARG A 47 4.14 7.63 -0.97
N ARG A 48 3.66 8.76 -0.42
CA ARG A 48 4.50 9.92 -0.07
C ARG A 48 5.27 9.74 1.24
N ILE A 49 4.97 8.69 2.01
CA ILE A 49 5.71 8.38 3.24
C ILE A 49 7.10 7.91 2.83
N GLN A 50 8.14 8.64 3.25
CA GLN A 50 9.51 8.30 2.93
C GLN A 50 10.18 7.61 4.13
N HIS A 51 10.82 6.48 3.84
CA HIS A 51 11.75 5.84 4.75
C HIS A 51 13.14 6.40 4.51
N HIS A 52 13.68 7.08 5.51
CA HIS A 52 15.03 7.61 5.51
C HIS A 52 15.94 6.62 6.21
N GLN A 53 16.97 6.14 5.51
CA GLN A 53 18.05 5.37 6.12
C GLN A 53 19.34 6.15 6.02
N VAL A 54 19.89 6.56 7.16
CA VAL A 54 21.16 7.26 7.26
C VAL A 54 22.20 6.29 7.80
N THR A 55 23.29 6.10 7.08
CA THR A 55 24.43 5.29 7.54
C THR A 55 25.52 6.24 8.03
N LEU A 56 25.76 6.24 9.34
CA LEU A 56 26.81 7.03 10.00
C LEU A 56 28.14 6.25 9.95
N HIS A 57 29.26 6.98 10.06
CA HIS A 57 30.62 6.54 9.71
C HIS A 57 31.25 5.46 10.64
N ARG A 58 30.45 4.62 11.29
CA ARG A 58 30.88 3.49 12.16
C ARG A 58 29.88 2.32 12.16
N LYS A 59 29.25 2.01 11.02
CA LYS A 59 28.19 0.97 10.88
C LYS A 59 26.90 1.23 11.68
N GLN A 60 26.74 2.42 12.23
CA GLN A 60 25.48 2.83 12.87
C GLN A 60 24.52 3.28 11.76
N SER A 61 23.46 2.50 11.53
CA SER A 61 22.39 2.90 10.61
C SER A 61 21.22 3.42 11.43
N ALA A 62 20.89 4.70 11.25
CA ALA A 62 19.65 5.28 11.76
C ALA A 62 18.56 5.11 10.69
N LYS A 63 17.47 4.45 11.05
CA LYS A 63 16.26 4.38 10.23
C LYS A 63 15.26 5.35 10.81
N GLY A 64 14.78 6.28 9.99
CA GLY A 64 13.75 7.25 10.34
C GLY A 64 12.63 7.22 9.31
N LEU A 65 11.42 7.51 9.76
CA LEU A 65 10.28 7.78 8.90
C LEU A 65 10.07 9.28 8.83
N THR A 66 9.64 9.80 7.68
CA THR A 66 9.08 11.16 7.65
C THR A 66 7.93 11.24 8.64
N THR A 67 7.84 12.35 9.37
CA THR A 67 6.69 12.62 10.24
C THR A 67 5.40 12.50 9.43
N LEU A 68 4.57 11.51 9.79
CA LEU A 68 3.28 11.27 9.13
C LEU A 68 2.37 12.48 9.30
N THR A 69 1.77 12.94 8.21
CA THR A 69 0.75 13.98 8.26
C THR A 69 -0.51 13.47 8.97
N PRO A 70 -1.36 14.36 9.54
CA PRO A 70 -2.64 13.96 10.13
C PRO A 70 -3.52 13.16 9.15
N GLU A 71 -3.55 13.59 7.88
CA GLU A 71 -4.24 12.89 6.79
C GLU A 71 -3.72 11.45 6.61
N GLN A 72 -2.40 11.25 6.60
CA GLN A 72 -1.82 9.91 6.49
C GLN A 72 -2.18 9.02 7.68
N LYS A 73 -2.13 9.56 8.91
CA LYS A 73 -2.49 8.82 10.13
C LYS A 73 -3.96 8.39 10.11
N ASP A 74 -4.85 9.31 9.74
CA ASP A 74 -6.29 9.05 9.64
C ASP A 74 -6.62 7.97 8.61
N LEU A 75 -5.90 7.95 7.47
CA LEU A 75 -6.06 6.90 6.47
C LEU A 75 -5.72 5.49 7.00
N PHE A 76 -4.64 5.34 7.78
CA PHE A 76 -4.31 4.05 8.40
C PHE A 76 -5.37 3.60 9.41
N ASP A 77 -5.87 4.52 10.23
CA ASP A 77 -6.95 4.25 11.19
C ASP A 77 -8.26 3.88 10.47
N THR A 78 -8.59 4.59 9.39
CA THR A 78 -9.76 4.36 8.53
C THR A 78 -9.77 2.94 7.96
N VAL A 79 -8.61 2.44 7.52
CA VAL A 79 -8.50 1.09 6.95
C VAL A 79 -8.10 0.03 7.96
N ASN A 80 -8.08 0.36 9.25
CA ASN A 80 -7.70 -0.54 10.34
C ASN A 80 -6.37 -1.25 10.09
N LEU A 81 -5.33 -0.46 9.80
CA LEU A 81 -3.95 -0.93 9.63
C LEU A 81 -3.03 -0.27 10.67
N PRO A 82 -1.98 -0.96 11.13
CA PRO A 82 -0.99 -0.35 12.01
C PRO A 82 -0.28 0.81 11.30
N LYS A 83 0.02 1.86 12.06
CA LYS A 83 0.85 2.98 11.61
C LYS A 83 2.29 2.48 11.44
N PRO A 84 3.00 2.89 10.37
CA PRO A 84 4.37 2.46 10.10
C PRO A 84 5.38 3.05 11.09
#